data_AF-A0A3N5ZSC0-F1
#
_entry.id   AF-A0A3N5ZSC0-F1
#
_cell.length_a   1.000
_cell.length_b   1.000
_cell.length_c   1.000
_cell.angle_alpha   90.00
_cell.angle_beta   90.00
_cell.angle_gamma   90.00
#
_symmetry.space_group_name_H-M   'P 1'
#
loop_
_entity.id
_entity.type
_entity.pdbx_description
1 polymer ?
#
loop_
_entity_poly.entity_id
_entity_poly.type
_entity_poly.pdbx_seq_one_letter_code
_entity_poly.pdbx_strand_id
1 'polypeptide(L)'
;MPAFARAITWLSDGVWGPWNTAVGQVPGPLVLLLLGVGLFLTLRYRFIQVRRFGEAARTIVPKQSGSGGVLTPFQAFMTALAASIGTGNIAGVATAVVAGGPGAVFWIWCYGFFATAIKFTEATLGTRFRLNRPGGVSSGPMYYLRDGLGSPKLAWVYALVAGVAALTTTPFTQPNSIAVAFQSEFSINPWVSGAIIAVLTWLVIIGGVKTIGRAVEKLSPLKVFLYLAGGLFVIAVNAGRLPEVFAAIFHDAFSLQAATGSAAGLGVMVAMRYGLARGVYANEAGYGTAAVAYGTARSDRPVQQGLNAIIEVFVVSFVTSSISALT
;
A
#
# COMPACT_ATOMS: atom_id res chain seq x y z
N MET A 1 -20.76 -6.27 25.48
CA MET A 1 -19.55 -5.73 24.81
C MET A 1 -18.43 -6.75 24.60
N PRO A 2 -17.98 -7.59 25.56
CA PRO A 2 -16.85 -8.51 25.34
C PRO A 2 -17.15 -9.68 24.38
N ALA A 3 -18.41 -10.10 24.23
CA ALA A 3 -18.77 -11.13 23.25
C ALA A 3 -18.67 -10.65 21.80
N PHE A 4 -19.11 -9.42 21.53
CA PHE A 4 -19.03 -8.80 20.20
C PHE A 4 -17.59 -8.52 19.79
N ALA A 5 -16.78 -7.95 20.70
CA ALA A 5 -15.35 -7.75 20.45
C ALA A 5 -14.64 -9.08 20.16
N ARG A 6 -14.92 -10.14 20.93
CA ARG A 6 -14.37 -11.49 20.68
C ARG A 6 -14.79 -12.08 19.34
N ALA A 7 -16.04 -11.85 18.91
CA ALA A 7 -16.51 -12.31 17.60
C ALA A 7 -15.78 -11.59 16.46
N ILE A 8 -15.57 -10.27 16.58
CA ILE A 8 -14.80 -9.50 15.60
C ILE A 8 -13.34 -9.95 15.55
N THR A 9 -12.69 -10.12 16.70
CA THR A 9 -11.29 -10.56 16.73
C THR A 9 -11.16 -11.97 16.19
N TRP A 10 -12.08 -12.88 16.51
CA TRP A 10 -12.07 -14.23 15.95
C TRP A 10 -12.24 -14.24 14.43
N LEU A 11 -13.15 -13.44 13.87
CA LEU A 11 -13.29 -13.28 12.42
C LEU A 11 -12.06 -12.65 11.78
N SER A 12 -11.53 -11.59 12.40
CA SER A 12 -10.32 -10.90 11.94
C SER A 12 -9.13 -11.86 11.92
N ASP A 13 -8.93 -12.63 12.99
CA ASP A 13 -7.82 -13.57 13.12
C ASP A 13 -7.99 -14.75 12.17
N GLY A 14 -9.22 -15.19 11.90
CA GLY A 14 -9.51 -16.21 10.90
C GLY A 14 -9.11 -15.80 9.48
N VAL A 15 -9.20 -14.52 9.14
CA VAL A 15 -8.93 -13.98 7.79
C VAL A 15 -7.51 -13.42 7.64
N TRP A 16 -7.04 -12.68 8.64
CA TRP A 16 -5.78 -11.92 8.63
C TRP A 16 -4.75 -12.44 9.62
N GLY A 17 -5.20 -13.12 10.68
CA GLY A 17 -4.34 -13.63 11.74
C GLY A 17 -3.47 -14.79 11.27
N PRO A 18 -2.38 -15.09 12.01
CA PRO A 18 -1.57 -16.27 11.75
C PRO A 18 -2.42 -17.54 11.81
N TRP A 19 -2.20 -18.45 10.87
CA TRP A 19 -2.74 -19.80 10.96
C TRP A 19 -1.72 -20.73 11.60
N ASN A 20 -2.16 -21.56 12.55
CA ASN A 20 -1.33 -22.60 13.14
C ASN A 20 -1.30 -23.80 12.19
N THR A 21 -0.10 -24.23 11.80
CA THR A 21 0.12 -25.42 10.98
C THR A 21 1.08 -26.37 11.69
N ALA A 22 1.26 -27.58 11.15
CA ALA A 22 2.22 -28.56 11.67
C ALA A 22 3.68 -28.04 11.68
N VAL A 23 3.98 -27.02 10.87
CA VAL A 23 5.30 -26.39 10.74
C VAL A 23 5.41 -25.04 11.47
N GLY A 24 4.39 -24.65 12.24
CA GLY A 24 4.35 -23.39 13.00
C GLY A 24 3.31 -22.40 12.47
N GLN A 25 3.45 -21.13 12.89
CA GLN A 25 2.54 -20.05 12.49
C GLN A 25 2.88 -19.53 11.10
N VAL A 26 1.92 -19.64 10.17
CA VAL A 26 2.04 -19.13 8.79
C VAL A 26 1.32 -17.77 8.64
N PRO A 27 1.66 -16.97 7.61
CA PRO A 27 0.87 -15.79 7.26
C PRO A 27 -0.61 -16.13 7.09
N GLY A 28 -1.49 -15.19 7.41
CA GLY A 28 -2.93 -15.41 7.30
C GLY A 28 -3.37 -15.76 5.86
N PRO A 29 -4.51 -16.44 5.71
CA PRO A 29 -4.95 -17.00 4.43
C PRO A 29 -5.12 -15.94 3.35
N LEU A 30 -5.57 -14.74 3.72
CA LEU A 30 -5.73 -13.66 2.77
C LEU A 30 -4.37 -13.12 2.29
N VAL A 31 -3.36 -13.08 3.16
CA VAL A 31 -1.99 -12.70 2.78
C VAL A 31 -1.41 -13.72 1.80
N LEU A 32 -1.60 -15.02 2.07
CA LEU A 32 -1.16 -16.10 1.18
C LEU A 32 -1.93 -16.07 -0.16
N LEU A 33 -3.23 -15.81 -0.13
CA LEU A 33 -4.04 -15.68 -1.34
C LEU A 33 -3.57 -14.50 -2.19
N LEU A 34 -3.32 -13.33 -1.58
CA LEU A 34 -2.82 -12.16 -2.29
C LEU A 34 -1.42 -12.41 -2.87
N LEU A 35 -0.53 -13.05 -2.10
CA LEU A 35 0.79 -13.44 -2.60
C LEU A 35 0.67 -14.41 -3.78
N GLY A 36 -0.22 -15.41 -3.69
CA GLY A 36 -0.49 -16.37 -4.75
C GLY A 36 -1.07 -15.72 -6.01
N VAL A 37 -2.00 -14.76 -5.86
CA VAL A 37 -2.53 -13.97 -6.97
C VAL A 37 -1.45 -13.10 -7.60
N GLY A 38 -0.61 -12.45 -6.79
CA GLY A 38 0.52 -11.66 -7.26
C GLY A 38 1.55 -12.50 -8.03
N LEU A 39 1.86 -13.70 -7.54
CA LEU A 39 2.70 -14.68 -8.23
C LEU A 39 2.08 -15.13 -9.54
N PHE A 40 0.81 -15.53 -9.53
CA PHE A 40 0.07 -15.94 -10.73
C PHE A 40 0.08 -14.83 -11.79
N LEU A 41 -0.26 -13.58 -11.43
CA LEU A 41 -0.27 -12.45 -12.35
C LEU A 41 1.13 -12.10 -12.84
N THR A 42 2.14 -12.18 -11.97
CA THR A 42 3.55 -12.00 -12.33
C THR A 42 3.96 -12.98 -13.43
N LEU A 43 3.66 -14.27 -13.25
CA LEU A 43 3.96 -15.30 -14.24
C LEU A 43 3.12 -15.11 -15.52
N ARG A 44 1.81 -14.86 -15.37
CA ARG A 44 0.87 -14.66 -16.47
C ARG A 44 1.23 -13.47 -17.36
N TYR A 45 1.81 -12.41 -16.79
CA TYR A 45 2.29 -11.24 -17.52
C TYR A 45 3.78 -11.26 -17.83
N ARG A 46 4.45 -12.39 -17.60
CA ARG A 46 5.88 -12.63 -17.88
C ARG A 46 6.77 -11.58 -17.20
N PHE A 47 6.64 -11.49 -15.87
CA PHE A 47 7.41 -10.58 -15.01
C PHE A 47 7.31 -9.12 -15.46
N ILE A 48 6.08 -8.62 -15.57
CA ILE A 48 5.80 -7.27 -16.09
C ILE A 48 6.52 -6.16 -15.32
N GLN A 49 6.65 -6.32 -14.00
CA GLN A 49 7.35 -5.41 -13.11
C GLN A 49 8.83 -5.27 -13.44
N VAL A 50 9.46 -6.27 -14.06
CA VAL A 50 10.85 -6.20 -14.53
C VAL A 50 10.86 -5.75 -16.00
N ARG A 51 10.12 -6.46 -16.86
CA ARG A 51 10.17 -6.27 -18.32
C ARG A 51 9.75 -4.88 -18.78
N ARG A 52 8.81 -4.24 -18.06
CA ARG A 52 8.28 -2.91 -18.43
C ARG A 52 8.65 -1.82 -17.45
N PHE A 53 9.59 -2.07 -16.52
CA PHE A 53 10.03 -1.06 -15.56
C PHE A 53 10.55 0.21 -16.23
N GLY A 54 11.42 0.05 -17.24
CA GLY A 54 11.96 1.19 -17.98
C GLY A 54 10.90 1.98 -18.77
N GLU A 55 9.85 1.31 -19.24
CA GLU A 55 8.70 1.98 -19.86
C GLU A 55 7.88 2.73 -18.81
N ALA A 56 7.60 2.10 -17.68
CA ALA A 56 6.89 2.70 -16.55
C ALA A 56 7.62 3.93 -15.98
N ALA A 57 8.95 3.90 -15.89
CA ALA A 57 9.72 5.05 -15.41
C ALA A 57 9.57 6.27 -16.35
N ARG A 58 9.43 6.03 -17.65
CA ARG A 58 9.21 7.09 -18.65
C ARG A 58 7.80 7.66 -18.61
N THR A 59 6.80 6.93 -18.09
CA THR A 59 5.41 7.42 -18.00
C THR A 59 5.17 8.40 -16.84
N ILE A 60 6.11 8.52 -15.90
CA ILE A 60 6.08 9.51 -14.80
C ILE A 60 6.13 10.94 -15.36
N VAL A 61 6.87 11.16 -16.45
CA VAL A 61 6.96 12.46 -17.13
C VAL A 61 5.79 12.58 -18.12
N PRO A 62 4.83 13.50 -17.89
CA PRO A 62 3.56 13.44 -18.59
C PRO A 62 3.68 13.81 -20.07
N LYS A 63 3.21 12.93 -20.95
CA LYS A 63 2.56 13.37 -22.20
C LYS A 63 1.07 13.52 -21.91
N GLN A 64 0.60 14.77 -21.93
CA GLN A 64 -0.81 15.13 -21.75
C GLN A 64 -1.58 14.73 -23.02
N SER A 65 -2.25 13.58 -23.02
CA SER A 65 -3.18 13.26 -24.10
C SER A 65 -4.13 12.14 -23.70
N GLY A 66 -5.42 12.44 -23.65
CA GLY A 66 -6.48 11.45 -23.45
C GLY A 66 -7.84 12.13 -23.24
N SER A 67 -8.90 11.50 -23.75
CA SER A 67 -10.29 11.90 -23.51
C SER A 67 -10.94 11.01 -22.41
N GLY A 68 -11.91 11.56 -21.67
CA GLY A 68 -12.52 10.90 -20.50
C GLY A 68 -11.65 10.99 -19.24
N GLY A 69 -12.22 10.81 -18.03
CA GLY A 69 -11.50 11.07 -16.76
C GLY A 69 -11.61 12.52 -16.27
N VAL A 70 -11.27 12.77 -14.99
CA VAL A 70 -11.35 14.11 -14.37
C VAL A 70 -9.97 14.69 -14.05
N LEU A 71 -9.02 13.85 -13.65
CA LEU A 71 -7.68 14.23 -13.21
C LEU A 71 -6.64 14.04 -14.30
N THR A 72 -5.56 14.82 -14.32
CA THR A 72 -4.41 14.49 -15.19
C THR A 72 -3.79 13.16 -14.75
N PRO A 73 -3.08 12.43 -15.63
CA PRO A 73 -2.36 11.21 -15.24
C PRO A 73 -1.41 11.43 -14.06
N PHE A 74 -0.76 12.58 -14.00
CA PHE A 74 0.12 12.96 -12.89
C PHE A 74 -0.67 13.19 -11.60
N GLN A 75 -1.81 13.88 -11.64
CA GLN A 75 -2.69 14.05 -10.48
C GLN A 75 -3.20 12.71 -9.96
N ALA A 76 -3.60 11.79 -10.85
CA ALA A 76 -4.04 10.46 -10.45
C ALA A 76 -2.91 9.64 -9.81
N PHE A 77 -1.71 9.68 -10.38
CA PHE A 77 -0.51 9.07 -9.81
C PHE A 77 -0.16 9.66 -8.43
N MET A 78 -0.18 10.99 -8.29
CA MET A 78 0.04 11.66 -7.01
C MET A 78 -1.07 11.36 -6.00
N THR A 79 -2.30 11.16 -6.45
CA THR A 79 -3.42 10.73 -5.58
C THR A 79 -3.19 9.32 -5.05
N ALA A 80 -2.76 8.40 -5.91
CA ALA A 80 -2.44 7.02 -5.50
C ALA A 80 -1.24 6.99 -4.54
N LEU A 81 -0.15 7.70 -4.87
CA LEU A 81 1.01 7.86 -3.97
C LEU A 81 0.65 8.55 -2.64
N ALA A 82 -0.26 9.53 -2.65
CA ALA A 82 -0.73 10.19 -1.44
C ALA A 82 -1.39 9.20 -0.49
N ALA A 83 -2.25 8.33 -1.04
CA ALA A 83 -2.98 7.32 -0.29
C ALA A 83 -2.05 6.21 0.23
N SER A 84 -1.14 5.70 -0.60
CA SER A 84 -0.27 4.58 -0.22
C SER A 84 0.86 4.97 0.72
N ILE A 85 1.50 6.14 0.53
CA ILE A 85 2.57 6.57 1.43
C ILE A 85 1.96 7.19 2.68
N GLY A 86 1.94 6.43 3.78
CA GLY A 86 1.42 6.90 5.06
C GLY A 86 1.99 6.15 6.25
N THR A 87 1.21 6.07 7.33
CA THR A 87 1.55 5.34 8.56
C THR A 87 2.03 3.90 8.28
N GLY A 88 1.49 3.24 7.25
CA GLY A 88 1.89 1.89 6.86
C GLY A 88 3.38 1.76 6.50
N ASN A 89 3.94 2.74 5.78
CA ASN A 89 5.35 2.73 5.39
C ASN A 89 6.30 3.14 6.51
N ILE A 90 5.81 3.91 7.48
CA ILE A 90 6.63 4.41 8.59
C ILE A 90 6.48 3.46 9.78
N ALA A 91 5.36 3.57 10.51
CA ALA A 91 5.08 2.76 11.69
C ALA A 91 4.88 1.28 11.36
N GLY A 92 4.32 0.95 10.18
CA GLY A 92 4.11 -0.44 9.78
C GLY A 92 5.41 -1.19 9.51
N VAL A 93 6.40 -0.54 8.87
CA VAL A 93 7.74 -1.11 8.67
C VAL A 93 8.49 -1.23 9.99
N ALA A 94 8.47 -0.18 10.82
CA ALA A 94 9.05 -0.24 12.17
C ALA A 94 8.46 -1.39 13.00
N THR A 95 7.13 -1.55 12.97
CA THR A 95 6.46 -2.68 13.65
C THR A 95 6.89 -4.03 13.08
N ALA A 96 7.13 -4.13 11.76
CA ALA A 96 7.61 -5.35 11.13
C ALA A 96 9.01 -5.72 11.63
N VAL A 97 9.92 -4.73 11.74
CA VAL A 97 11.28 -4.95 12.21
C VAL A 97 11.30 -5.29 13.70
N VAL A 98 10.53 -4.58 14.53
CA VAL A 98 10.47 -4.83 15.97
C VAL A 98 9.86 -6.20 16.29
N ALA A 99 8.77 -6.59 15.61
CA ALA A 99 8.05 -7.82 15.92
C ALA A 99 8.55 -9.05 15.12
N GLY A 100 9.10 -8.82 13.92
CA GLY A 100 9.54 -9.85 12.99
C GLY A 100 11.05 -9.97 12.82
N GLY A 101 11.83 -9.04 13.39
CA GLY A 101 13.27 -8.92 13.17
C GLY A 101 13.62 -8.23 11.84
N PRO A 102 14.91 -7.90 11.63
CA PRO A 102 15.44 -7.33 10.39
C PRO A 102 15.03 -8.10 9.12
N GLY A 103 14.91 -9.42 9.20
CA GLY A 103 14.48 -10.28 8.09
C GLY A 103 13.09 -9.96 7.52
N ALA A 104 12.22 -9.30 8.30
CA ALA A 104 10.91 -8.88 7.83
C ALA A 104 10.99 -7.88 6.66
N VAL A 105 12.07 -7.10 6.57
CA VAL A 105 12.30 -6.12 5.49
C VAL A 105 12.43 -6.82 4.14
N PHE A 106 13.14 -7.94 4.07
CA PHE A 106 13.25 -8.75 2.86
C PHE A 106 11.86 -9.22 2.38
N TRP A 107 11.02 -9.67 3.32
CA TRP A 107 9.69 -10.15 3.00
C TRP A 107 8.72 -9.01 2.60
N ILE A 108 8.93 -7.79 3.09
CA ILE A 108 8.25 -6.59 2.58
C ILE A 108 8.61 -6.36 1.11
N TRP A 109 9.89 -6.45 0.74
CA TRP A 109 10.34 -6.31 -0.64
C TRP A 109 9.78 -7.41 -1.55
N CYS A 110 9.82 -8.66 -1.10
CA CYS A 110 9.24 -9.79 -1.81
C CYS A 110 7.75 -9.57 -2.07
N TYR A 111 6.98 -9.15 -1.07
CA TYR A 111 5.58 -8.84 -1.26
C TYR A 111 5.40 -7.68 -2.24
N GLY A 112 6.15 -6.59 -2.11
CA GLY A 112 6.13 -5.45 -3.02
C GLY A 112 6.35 -5.84 -4.48
N PHE A 113 7.26 -6.78 -4.73
CA PHE A 113 7.53 -7.31 -6.07
C PHE A 113 6.30 -7.97 -6.69
N PHE A 114 5.61 -8.85 -5.96
CA PHE A 114 4.41 -9.54 -6.47
C PHE A 114 3.16 -8.65 -6.46
N ALA A 115 3.04 -7.77 -5.47
CA ALA A 115 1.99 -6.75 -5.36
C ALA A 115 1.96 -5.82 -6.58
N THR A 116 3.12 -5.57 -7.20
CA THR A 116 3.24 -4.76 -8.41
C THR A 116 2.34 -5.27 -9.54
N ALA A 117 2.26 -6.59 -9.75
CA ALA A 117 1.42 -7.19 -10.79
C ALA A 117 -0.08 -7.04 -10.47
N ILE A 118 -0.46 -7.11 -9.19
CA ILE A 118 -1.83 -6.89 -8.72
C ILE A 118 -2.25 -5.44 -8.99
N LYS A 119 -1.44 -4.49 -8.52
CA LYS A 119 -1.68 -3.05 -8.69
C LYS A 119 -1.73 -2.61 -10.15
N PHE A 120 -0.84 -3.16 -10.99
CA PHE A 120 -0.90 -2.98 -12.44
C PHE A 120 -2.27 -3.39 -13.00
N THR A 121 -2.78 -4.55 -12.56
CA THR A 121 -4.06 -5.11 -13.02
C THR A 121 -5.22 -4.25 -12.54
N GLU A 122 -5.24 -3.87 -11.25
CA GLU A 122 -6.27 -3.01 -10.67
C GLU A 122 -6.37 -1.67 -11.38
N ALA A 123 -5.24 -0.99 -11.59
CA ALA A 123 -5.19 0.31 -12.26
C ALA A 123 -5.66 0.22 -13.73
N THR A 124 -5.26 -0.85 -14.42
CA THR A 124 -5.69 -1.13 -15.80
C THR A 124 -7.21 -1.37 -15.87
N LEU A 125 -7.75 -2.22 -15.00
CA LEU A 125 -9.17 -2.52 -14.96
C LEU A 125 -10.01 -1.29 -14.54
N GLY A 126 -9.53 -0.52 -13.56
CA GLY A 126 -10.18 0.71 -13.10
C GLY A 126 -10.35 1.73 -14.22
N THR A 127 -9.36 1.86 -15.11
CA THR A 127 -9.44 2.73 -16.30
C THR A 127 -10.35 2.13 -17.38
N ARG A 128 -10.29 0.81 -17.59
CA ARG A 128 -11.04 0.10 -18.65
C ARG A 128 -12.55 0.05 -18.41
N PHE A 129 -12.97 -0.06 -17.15
CA PHE A 129 -14.36 -0.27 -16.73
C PHE A 129 -14.98 0.94 -16.02
N ARG A 130 -14.32 2.10 -16.02
CA ARG A 130 -14.89 3.32 -15.43
C ARG A 130 -16.17 3.76 -16.14
N LEU A 131 -17.05 4.42 -15.40
CA LEU A 131 -18.20 5.12 -15.94
C LEU A 131 -17.91 6.63 -15.98
N ASN A 132 -17.98 7.20 -17.16
CA ASN A 132 -17.98 8.65 -17.32
C ASN A 132 -19.42 9.17 -17.14
N ARG A 133 -19.61 10.14 -16.26
CA ARG A 133 -20.90 10.82 -16.04
C ARG A 133 -20.73 12.33 -16.24
N PRO A 134 -21.81 13.08 -16.56
CA PRO A 134 -21.77 14.53 -16.54
C PRO A 134 -21.29 15.01 -15.16
N GLY A 135 -20.16 15.72 -15.10
CA GLY A 135 -19.60 16.25 -13.86
C GLY A 135 -18.62 15.35 -13.11
N GLY A 136 -18.36 14.10 -13.54
CA GLY A 136 -17.43 13.22 -12.83
C GLY A 136 -17.14 11.88 -13.50
N VAL A 137 -16.21 11.15 -12.90
CA VAL A 137 -15.93 9.75 -13.26
C VAL A 137 -16.14 8.89 -12.01
N SER A 138 -16.79 7.75 -12.20
CA SER A 138 -16.89 6.72 -11.17
C SER A 138 -16.08 5.50 -11.61
N SER A 139 -15.11 5.12 -10.80
CA SER A 139 -14.18 4.02 -11.06
C SER A 139 -13.92 3.22 -9.78
N GLY A 140 -13.50 1.98 -9.96
CA GLY A 140 -13.19 1.07 -8.87
C GLY A 140 -13.64 -0.37 -9.15
N PRO A 141 -13.36 -1.31 -8.23
CA PRO A 141 -13.62 -2.72 -8.45
C PRO A 141 -15.06 -3.11 -8.67
N MET A 142 -16.00 -2.41 -8.04
CA MET A 142 -17.43 -2.62 -8.25
C MET A 142 -17.82 -2.54 -9.74
N TYR A 143 -17.14 -1.72 -10.54
CA TYR A 143 -17.45 -1.63 -11.97
C TYR A 143 -16.88 -2.79 -12.78
N TYR A 144 -15.62 -3.17 -12.58
CA TYR A 144 -15.08 -4.32 -13.31
C TYR A 144 -15.67 -5.66 -12.84
N LEU A 145 -16.18 -5.75 -11.60
CA LEU A 145 -16.91 -6.92 -11.11
C LEU A 145 -18.30 -7.02 -11.75
N ARG A 146 -18.99 -5.89 -11.90
CA ARG A 146 -20.31 -5.85 -12.55
C ARG A 146 -20.21 -6.05 -14.06
N ASP A 147 -19.34 -5.29 -14.73
CA ASP A 147 -19.32 -5.18 -16.20
C ASP A 147 -18.27 -6.10 -16.85
N GLY A 148 -17.19 -6.42 -16.14
CA GLY A 148 -16.13 -7.30 -16.63
C GLY A 148 -16.37 -8.77 -16.28
N LEU A 149 -16.62 -9.05 -14.99
CA LEU A 149 -16.92 -10.40 -14.51
C LEU A 149 -18.41 -10.77 -14.70
N GLY A 150 -19.30 -9.79 -14.91
CA GLY A 150 -20.74 -10.05 -15.05
C GLY A 150 -21.44 -10.36 -13.73
N SER A 151 -20.84 -10.01 -12.58
CA SER A 151 -21.36 -10.35 -11.25
C SER A 151 -21.79 -9.09 -10.47
N PRO A 152 -23.03 -8.62 -10.65
CA PRO A 152 -23.55 -7.48 -9.90
C PRO A 152 -23.62 -7.74 -8.39
N LYS A 153 -23.79 -9.00 -7.97
CA LYS A 153 -23.77 -9.38 -6.55
C LYS A 153 -22.40 -9.12 -5.92
N LEU A 154 -21.31 -9.55 -6.57
CA LEU A 154 -19.96 -9.30 -6.08
C LEU A 154 -19.61 -7.81 -6.10
N ALA A 155 -20.05 -7.08 -7.12
CA ALA A 155 -19.89 -5.63 -7.18
C ALA A 155 -20.54 -4.92 -6.00
N TRP A 156 -21.76 -5.33 -5.63
CA TRP A 156 -22.50 -4.75 -4.50
C TRP A 156 -21.85 -5.09 -3.16
N VAL A 157 -21.44 -6.35 -2.97
CA VAL A 157 -20.69 -6.78 -1.77
C VAL A 157 -19.39 -5.99 -1.62
N TYR A 158 -18.61 -5.86 -2.70
CA TYR A 158 -17.39 -5.06 -2.68
C TYR A 158 -17.70 -3.59 -2.33
N ALA A 159 -18.70 -2.98 -2.96
CA ALA A 159 -19.04 -1.59 -2.71
C ALA A 159 -19.46 -1.34 -1.25
N LEU A 160 -20.22 -2.26 -0.66
CA LEU A 160 -20.61 -2.19 0.75
C LEU A 160 -19.38 -2.29 1.66
N VAL A 161 -18.54 -3.30 1.46
CA VAL A 161 -17.34 -3.53 2.28
C VAL A 161 -16.35 -2.37 2.14
N ALA A 162 -16.09 -1.92 0.91
CA ALA A 162 -15.22 -0.79 0.64
C ALA A 162 -15.76 0.52 1.22
N GLY A 163 -17.09 0.73 1.17
CA GLY A 163 -17.75 1.89 1.79
C GLY A 163 -17.60 1.90 3.32
N VAL A 164 -17.83 0.76 3.97
CA VAL A 164 -17.60 0.63 5.41
C VAL A 164 -16.12 0.80 5.75
N ALA A 165 -15.22 0.19 4.98
CA ALA A 165 -13.77 0.32 5.19
C ALA A 165 -13.30 1.76 5.04
N ALA A 166 -13.78 2.49 4.02
CA ALA A 166 -13.49 3.91 3.82
C ALA A 166 -13.97 4.76 5.01
N LEU A 167 -15.00 4.33 5.73
CA LEU A 167 -15.48 5.03 6.92
C LEU A 167 -14.84 4.58 8.22
N THR A 168 -14.02 3.51 8.25
CA THR A 168 -13.56 2.89 9.52
C THR A 168 -12.07 2.58 9.59
N THR A 169 -11.32 2.71 8.49
CA THR A 169 -9.92 2.28 8.41
C THR A 169 -8.93 3.46 8.33
N THR A 170 -8.32 3.69 7.16
CA THR A 170 -7.22 4.64 6.96
C THR A 170 -7.55 6.09 7.32
N PRO A 171 -8.80 6.60 7.13
CA PRO A 171 -9.12 7.97 7.54
C PRO A 171 -9.10 8.20 9.06
N PHE A 172 -9.08 7.14 9.87
CA PHE A 172 -8.92 7.25 11.33
C PHE A 172 -7.52 6.90 11.80
N THR A 173 -6.88 5.88 11.22
CA THR A 173 -5.55 5.46 11.67
C THR A 173 -4.47 6.49 11.35
N GLN A 174 -4.57 7.21 10.23
CA GLN A 174 -3.59 8.23 9.85
C GLN A 174 -3.63 9.46 10.77
N PRO A 175 -4.78 10.15 10.98
CA PRO A 175 -4.83 11.29 11.90
C PRO A 175 -4.46 10.90 13.34
N ASN A 176 -4.81 9.69 13.78
CA ASN A 176 -4.41 9.20 15.10
C ASN A 176 -2.89 9.09 15.23
N SER A 177 -2.20 8.55 14.22
CA SER A 177 -0.74 8.44 14.24
C SER A 177 -0.06 9.82 14.28
N ILE A 178 -0.60 10.78 13.52
CA ILE A 178 -0.11 12.17 13.53
C ILE A 178 -0.31 12.80 14.90
N ALA A 179 -1.50 12.62 15.51
CA ALA A 179 -1.80 13.17 16.82
C ALA A 179 -0.90 12.59 17.92
N VAL A 180 -0.62 11.28 17.88
CA VAL A 180 0.31 10.61 18.81
C VAL A 180 1.73 11.15 18.63
N ALA A 181 2.21 11.31 17.40
CA ALA A 181 3.53 11.88 17.14
C ALA A 181 3.65 13.33 17.63
N PHE A 182 2.61 14.15 17.42
CA PHE A 182 2.61 15.54 17.91
C PHE A 182 2.53 15.63 19.43
N GLN A 183 1.86 14.66 20.06
CA GLN A 183 1.84 14.57 21.51
C GLN A 183 3.21 14.14 22.05
N SER A 184 3.89 13.16 21.45
CA SER A 184 5.18 12.67 21.94
C SER A 184 6.30 13.70 21.74
N GLU A 185 6.38 14.32 20.56
CA GLU A 185 7.50 15.21 20.22
C GLU A 185 7.29 16.65 20.68
N PHE A 186 6.03 17.12 20.68
CA PHE A 186 5.71 18.53 20.90
C PHE A 186 4.73 18.77 22.06
N SER A 187 4.31 17.72 22.79
CA SER A 187 3.33 17.81 23.88
C SER A 187 1.99 18.46 23.47
N ILE A 188 1.63 18.41 22.18
CA ILE A 188 0.37 18.97 21.68
C ILE A 188 -0.78 18.03 22.06
N ASN A 189 -1.87 18.59 22.58
CA ASN A 189 -3.07 17.82 22.92
C ASN A 189 -3.67 17.13 21.67
N PRO A 190 -3.89 15.80 21.68
CA PRO A 190 -4.44 15.05 20.55
C PRO A 190 -5.75 15.61 19.98
N TRP A 191 -6.62 16.19 20.81
CA TRP A 191 -7.87 16.81 20.36
C TRP A 191 -7.62 18.03 19.47
N VAL A 192 -6.61 18.83 19.80
CA VAL A 192 -6.23 20.01 19.01
C VAL A 192 -5.66 19.57 17.67
N SER A 193 -4.75 18.59 17.67
CA SER A 193 -4.22 17.99 16.44
C SER A 193 -5.34 17.44 15.54
N GLY A 194 -6.29 16.70 16.13
CA GLY A 194 -7.43 16.16 15.41
C GLY A 194 -8.33 17.23 14.80
N ALA A 195 -8.64 18.29 15.55
CA ALA A 195 -9.46 19.40 15.07
C ALA A 195 -8.80 20.13 13.88
N ILE A 196 -7.49 20.40 13.98
CA ILE A 196 -6.72 21.05 12.91
C ILE A 196 -6.72 20.16 11.65
N ILE A 197 -6.42 18.87 11.80
CA ILE A 197 -6.42 17.91 10.68
C ILE A 197 -7.80 17.85 10.03
N ALA A 198 -8.88 17.83 10.82
CA ALA A 198 -10.25 17.80 10.31
C ALA A 198 -10.57 19.04 9.46
N VAL A 199 -10.24 20.24 9.94
CA VAL A 199 -10.46 21.50 9.20
C VAL A 199 -9.64 21.53 7.91
N LEU A 200 -8.35 21.20 7.97
CA LEU A 200 -7.49 21.17 6.79
C LEU A 200 -7.97 20.15 5.76
N THR A 201 -8.41 18.98 6.21
CA THR A 201 -8.97 17.94 5.33
C THR A 201 -10.28 18.43 4.69
N TRP A 202 -11.17 19.03 5.48
CA TRP A 202 -12.44 19.58 5.01
C TRP A 202 -12.25 20.61 3.88
N LEU A 203 -11.30 21.53 4.03
CA LEU A 203 -10.96 22.54 3.01
C LEU A 203 -10.55 21.91 1.67
N VAL A 204 -9.91 20.74 1.68
CA VAL A 204 -9.47 20.05 0.46
C VAL A 204 -10.61 19.22 -0.16
N ILE A 205 -11.41 18.52 0.66
CA ILE A 205 -12.44 17.59 0.16
C ILE A 205 -13.70 18.28 -0.34
N ILE A 206 -14.07 19.46 0.20
CA ILE A 206 -15.32 20.15 -0.16
C ILE A 206 -15.38 20.53 -1.64
N GLY A 207 -14.23 20.80 -2.25
CA GLY A 207 -14.12 21.10 -3.68
C GLY A 207 -14.11 19.86 -4.58
N GLY A 208 -14.33 18.66 -4.04
CA GLY A 208 -14.40 17.39 -4.76
C GLY A 208 -13.07 16.93 -5.38
N VAL A 209 -13.15 15.91 -6.24
CA VAL A 209 -11.99 15.20 -6.81
C VAL A 209 -10.99 16.13 -7.49
N LYS A 210 -11.45 17.19 -8.17
CA LYS A 210 -10.57 18.18 -8.82
C LYS A 210 -9.71 18.95 -7.81
N THR A 211 -10.28 19.32 -6.67
CA THR A 211 -9.57 20.07 -5.62
C THR A 211 -8.59 19.16 -4.88
N ILE A 212 -9.00 17.92 -4.60
CA ILE A 212 -8.12 16.88 -4.07
C ILE A 212 -6.90 16.71 -5.00
N GLY A 213 -7.13 16.52 -6.30
CA GLY A 213 -6.07 16.37 -7.31
C GLY A 213 -5.06 17.53 -7.31
N ARG A 214 -5.53 18.78 -7.24
CA ARG A 214 -4.67 19.98 -7.17
C ARG A 214 -3.89 20.11 -5.86
N ALA A 215 -4.44 19.61 -4.75
CA ALA A 215 -3.73 19.59 -3.48
C ALA A 215 -2.62 18.52 -3.51
N VAL A 216 -2.96 17.28 -3.89
CA VAL A 216 -2.02 16.16 -3.86
C VAL A 216 -0.91 16.28 -4.90
N GLU A 217 -1.13 16.95 -6.04
CA GLU A 217 -0.07 17.17 -7.03
C GLU A 217 1.09 18.01 -6.49
N LYS A 218 0.84 18.84 -5.47
CA LYS A 218 1.85 19.68 -4.79
C LYS A 218 2.32 19.06 -3.49
N LEU A 219 1.39 18.58 -2.67
CA LEU A 219 1.69 18.06 -1.34
C LEU A 219 2.39 16.70 -1.37
N SER A 220 2.05 15.83 -2.32
CA SER A 220 2.64 14.48 -2.36
C SER A 220 4.11 14.48 -2.74
N PRO A 221 4.56 15.22 -3.78
CA PRO A 221 5.99 15.34 -4.06
C PRO A 221 6.76 15.94 -2.89
N LEU A 222 6.21 16.97 -2.23
CA LEU A 222 6.84 17.58 -1.05
C LEU A 222 6.97 16.58 0.10
N LYS A 223 5.89 15.85 0.43
CA LYS A 223 5.90 14.79 1.45
C LYS A 223 6.97 13.75 1.17
N VAL A 224 7.02 13.24 -0.07
CA VAL A 224 8.01 12.25 -0.49
C VAL A 224 9.41 12.84 -0.35
N PHE A 225 9.65 14.03 -0.89
CA PHE A 225 10.95 14.69 -0.82
C PHE A 225 11.45 14.86 0.62
N LEU A 226 10.62 15.39 1.52
CA LEU A 226 10.99 15.57 2.93
C LEU A 226 11.31 14.23 3.61
N TYR A 227 10.52 13.20 3.33
CA TYR A 227 10.73 11.86 3.86
C TYR A 227 12.06 11.26 3.38
N LEU A 228 12.31 11.33 2.06
CA LEU A 228 13.53 10.81 1.46
C LEU A 228 14.75 11.60 1.96
N ALA A 229 14.69 12.92 2.01
CA ALA A 229 15.80 13.76 2.44
C ALA A 229 16.17 13.50 3.90
N GLY A 230 15.19 13.45 4.81
CA GLY A 230 15.42 13.17 6.22
C GLY A 230 15.99 11.76 6.45
N GLY A 231 15.42 10.75 5.80
CA GLY A 231 15.92 9.39 5.94
C GLY A 231 17.29 9.16 5.31
N LEU A 232 17.54 9.74 4.13
CA LEU A 232 18.87 9.69 3.51
C LEU A 232 19.92 10.42 4.34
N PHE A 233 19.56 11.49 5.03
CA PHE A 233 20.47 12.16 5.96
C PHE A 233 20.89 11.22 7.11
N VAL A 234 19.93 10.55 7.76
CA VAL A 234 20.23 9.58 8.83
C VAL A 234 21.08 8.42 8.31
N ILE A 235 20.75 7.88 7.13
CA ILE A 235 21.52 6.82 6.48
C ILE A 235 22.93 7.29 6.14
N ALA A 236 23.11 8.51 5.64
CA ALA A 236 24.42 9.06 5.29
C ALA A 236 25.31 9.23 6.53
N VAL A 237 24.76 9.71 7.64
CA VAL A 237 25.47 9.83 8.93
C VAL A 237 25.89 8.47 9.46
N ASN A 238 25.12 7.41 9.19
CA ASN A 238 25.37 6.05 9.66
C ASN A 238 25.86 5.10 8.55
N ALA A 239 26.40 5.62 7.45
CA ALA A 239 26.68 4.83 6.24
C ALA A 239 27.62 3.64 6.49
N GLY A 240 28.52 3.74 7.47
CA GLY A 240 29.43 2.66 7.86
C GLY A 240 28.72 1.40 8.39
N ARG A 241 27.48 1.52 8.88
CA ARG A 241 26.69 0.40 9.41
C ARG A 241 25.84 -0.30 8.35
N LEU A 242 25.73 0.26 7.13
CA LEU A 242 24.90 -0.31 6.07
C LEU A 242 25.25 -1.78 5.75
N PRO A 243 26.53 -2.20 5.65
CA PRO A 243 26.85 -3.60 5.41
C PRO A 243 26.30 -4.53 6.50
N GLU A 244 26.38 -4.13 7.76
CA GLU A 244 25.86 -4.90 8.90
C GLU A 244 24.34 -5.00 8.85
N VAL A 245 23.65 -3.89 8.52
CA VAL A 245 22.19 -3.85 8.40
C VAL A 245 21.72 -4.76 7.27
N PHE A 246 22.33 -4.68 6.08
CA PHE A 246 21.98 -5.58 4.99
C PHE A 246 22.29 -7.04 5.32
N ALA A 247 23.43 -7.32 5.96
CA ALA A 247 23.76 -8.66 6.42
C ALA A 247 22.70 -9.20 7.39
N ALA A 248 22.25 -8.41 8.36
CA ALA A 248 21.19 -8.79 9.29
C ALA A 248 19.85 -9.04 8.58
N ILE A 249 19.47 -8.20 7.61
CA ILE A 249 18.24 -8.39 6.83
C ILE A 249 18.27 -9.74 6.11
N PHE A 250 19.33 -10.05 5.36
CA PHE A 250 19.40 -11.30 4.59
C PHE A 250 19.62 -12.52 5.50
N HIS A 251 20.45 -12.38 6.53
CA HIS A 251 20.66 -13.44 7.51
C HIS A 251 19.33 -13.82 8.17
N ASP A 252 18.63 -12.88 8.79
CA ASP A 252 17.41 -13.18 9.54
C ASP A 252 16.25 -13.59 8.65
N ALA A 253 16.22 -13.14 7.39
CA ALA A 253 15.22 -13.55 6.41
C ALA A 253 15.31 -15.04 6.04
N PHE A 254 16.52 -15.61 6.09
CA PHE A 254 16.81 -16.99 5.68
C PHE A 254 17.40 -17.86 6.79
N SER A 255 17.61 -17.32 7.98
CA SER A 255 18.28 -18.03 9.06
C SER A 255 17.40 -19.18 9.55
N LEU A 256 17.84 -20.40 9.24
CA LEU A 256 17.32 -21.62 9.87
C LEU A 256 17.91 -21.82 11.29
N GLN A 257 18.61 -20.81 11.82
CA GLN A 257 19.41 -20.88 13.03
C GLN A 257 18.62 -20.64 14.33
N ALA A 258 17.28 -20.78 14.30
CA ALA A 258 16.48 -20.91 15.52
C ALA A 258 16.41 -22.39 15.96
N ALA A 259 17.56 -22.89 16.44
CA ALA A 259 17.76 -24.19 17.07
C ALA A 259 17.78 -25.42 16.13
N THR A 260 18.86 -26.20 16.29
CA THR A 260 18.94 -27.61 15.92
C THR A 260 17.69 -28.35 16.41
N GLY A 261 16.74 -28.62 15.52
CA GLY A 261 15.45 -29.24 15.81
C GLY A 261 14.31 -28.63 15.00
N SER A 262 13.08 -29.09 15.21
CA SER A 262 11.83 -28.62 14.56
C SER A 262 11.50 -27.13 14.76
N ALA A 263 12.33 -26.38 15.50
CA ALA A 263 12.22 -24.94 15.73
C ALA A 263 12.98 -24.08 14.69
N ALA A 264 13.87 -24.68 13.88
CA ALA A 264 14.73 -23.99 12.90
C ALA A 264 13.96 -23.09 11.91
N GLY A 265 12.69 -23.39 11.62
CA GLY A 265 11.85 -22.59 10.71
C GLY A 265 11.11 -21.42 11.37
N LEU A 266 11.06 -21.33 12.70
CA LEU A 266 10.18 -20.37 13.39
C LEU A 266 10.60 -18.91 13.16
N GLY A 267 11.92 -18.62 13.12
CA GLY A 267 12.44 -17.28 12.87
C GLY A 267 12.07 -16.75 11.49
N VAL A 268 12.33 -17.56 10.44
CA VAL A 268 11.94 -17.24 9.05
C VAL A 268 10.44 -17.04 8.94
N MET A 269 9.64 -17.92 9.55
CA MET A 269 8.18 -17.84 9.50
C MET A 269 7.64 -16.59 10.19
N VAL A 270 8.25 -16.16 11.31
CA VAL A 270 7.89 -14.92 12.01
C VAL A 270 8.25 -13.70 11.17
N ALA A 271 9.48 -13.63 10.64
CA ALA A 271 9.92 -12.56 9.74
C ALA A 271 9.03 -12.47 8.50
N MET A 272 8.73 -13.60 7.87
CA MET A 272 7.85 -13.70 6.71
C MET A 272 6.43 -13.24 7.04
N ARG A 273 5.86 -13.69 8.16
CA ARG A 273 4.51 -13.30 8.57
C ARG A 273 4.37 -11.80 8.75
N TYR A 274 5.27 -11.20 9.54
CA TYR A 274 5.23 -9.75 9.79
C TYR A 274 5.57 -8.97 8.53
N GLY A 275 6.57 -9.40 7.77
CA GLY A 275 6.98 -8.74 6.53
C GLY A 275 5.90 -8.75 5.46
N LEU A 276 5.29 -9.91 5.18
CA LEU A 276 4.21 -10.01 4.20
C LEU A 276 2.96 -9.23 4.65
N ALA A 277 2.53 -9.38 5.91
CA ALA A 277 1.35 -8.68 6.41
C ALA A 277 1.51 -7.15 6.37
N ARG A 278 2.70 -6.64 6.71
CA ARG A 278 3.00 -5.21 6.64
C ARG A 278 3.24 -4.74 5.21
N GLY A 279 3.80 -5.59 4.35
CA GLY A 279 3.91 -5.35 2.90
C GLY A 279 2.55 -5.13 2.25
N VAL A 280 1.55 -5.97 2.56
CA VAL A 280 0.15 -5.82 2.10
C VAL A 280 -0.40 -4.46 2.49
N TYR A 281 -0.22 -4.09 3.77
CA TYR A 281 -0.73 -2.83 4.29
C TYR A 281 -0.03 -1.60 3.69
N ALA A 282 1.28 -1.69 3.44
CA ALA A 282 2.07 -0.56 2.95
C ALA A 282 1.75 -0.19 1.50
N ASN A 283 1.43 -1.16 0.64
CA ASN A 283 1.15 -0.88 -0.77
C ASN A 283 -0.34 -0.98 -1.14
N GLU A 284 -1.22 -1.50 -0.29
CA GLU A 284 -2.66 -1.68 -0.54
C GLU A 284 -2.98 -2.52 -1.80
N ALA A 285 -2.07 -3.39 -2.24
CA ALA A 285 -2.34 -4.27 -3.36
C ALA A 285 -3.42 -5.30 -2.98
N GLY A 286 -4.45 -5.43 -3.83
CA GLY A 286 -5.59 -6.30 -3.58
C GLY A 286 -6.75 -5.60 -2.86
N TYR A 287 -6.59 -4.35 -2.42
CA TYR A 287 -7.68 -3.55 -1.85
C TYR A 287 -8.56 -2.94 -2.95
N GLY A 288 -8.01 -2.79 -4.16
CA GLY A 288 -8.68 -2.15 -5.29
C GLY A 288 -8.65 -0.62 -5.26
N THR A 289 -7.93 0.00 -4.33
CA THR A 289 -7.78 1.47 -4.23
C THR A 289 -7.09 2.05 -5.46
N ALA A 290 -6.17 1.31 -6.09
CA ALA A 290 -5.56 1.71 -7.35
C ALA A 290 -6.58 1.82 -8.49
N ALA A 291 -7.57 0.93 -8.55
CA ALA A 291 -8.64 1.02 -9.56
C ALA A 291 -9.50 2.28 -9.36
N VAL A 292 -9.71 2.70 -8.11
CA VAL A 292 -10.41 3.95 -7.78
C VAL A 292 -9.58 5.15 -8.23
N ALA A 293 -8.32 5.25 -7.79
CA ALA A 293 -7.46 6.40 -8.07
C ALA A 293 -7.14 6.55 -9.57
N TYR A 294 -6.60 5.52 -10.21
CA TYR A 294 -6.19 5.60 -11.61
C TYR A 294 -7.35 5.65 -12.60
N GLY A 295 -8.52 5.11 -12.24
CA GLY A 295 -9.70 5.23 -13.09
C GLY A 295 -10.14 6.68 -13.33
N THR A 296 -9.78 7.60 -12.42
CA THR A 296 -10.06 9.04 -12.58
C THR A 296 -9.14 9.75 -13.57
N ALA A 297 -8.04 9.12 -14.00
CA ALA A 297 -7.03 9.71 -14.88
C ALA A 297 -7.57 9.99 -16.28
N ARG A 298 -7.20 11.12 -16.87
CA ARG A 298 -7.50 11.47 -18.26
C ARG A 298 -6.58 10.71 -19.21
N SER A 299 -7.01 9.49 -19.55
CA SER A 299 -6.23 8.51 -20.30
C SER A 299 -7.17 7.57 -21.04
N ASP A 300 -6.93 7.39 -22.33
CA ASP A 300 -7.58 6.42 -23.21
C ASP A 300 -6.85 5.06 -23.23
N ARG A 301 -5.65 5.00 -22.63
CA ARG A 301 -4.79 3.81 -22.55
C ARG A 301 -4.78 3.23 -21.13
N PRO A 302 -5.61 2.22 -20.82
CA PRO A 302 -5.63 1.57 -19.51
C PRO A 302 -4.26 1.06 -19.06
N VAL A 303 -3.49 0.51 -20.01
CA VAL A 303 -2.14 -0.02 -19.76
C VAL A 303 -1.18 1.05 -19.25
N GLN A 304 -1.31 2.31 -19.70
CA GLN A 304 -0.46 3.39 -19.22
C GLN A 304 -0.68 3.68 -17.74
N GLN A 305 -1.92 3.58 -17.26
CA GLN A 305 -2.21 3.73 -15.84
C GLN A 305 -1.72 2.52 -15.03
N GLY A 306 -1.79 1.31 -15.62
CA GLY A 306 -1.11 0.14 -15.07
C GLY A 306 0.40 0.37 -14.87
N LEU A 307 1.08 0.95 -15.87
CA LEU A 307 2.51 1.28 -15.76
C LEU A 307 2.79 2.32 -14.67
N ASN A 308 1.94 3.34 -14.51
CA ASN A 308 2.07 4.28 -13.41
C ASN A 308 1.96 3.59 -12.03
N ALA A 309 1.07 2.61 -11.90
CA ALA A 309 0.95 1.81 -10.68
C ALA A 309 2.20 0.95 -10.40
N ILE A 310 2.97 0.56 -11.43
CA ILE A 310 4.26 -0.12 -11.22
C ILE A 310 5.24 0.80 -10.48
N ILE A 311 5.32 2.06 -10.90
CA ILE A 311 6.19 3.04 -10.25
C ILE A 311 5.70 3.37 -8.84
N GLU A 312 4.39 3.49 -8.64
CA GLU A 312 3.83 3.70 -7.31
C GLU A 312 4.31 2.62 -6.34
N VAL A 313 4.12 1.35 -6.69
CA VAL A 313 4.56 0.24 -5.83
C VAL A 313 6.08 0.22 -5.65
N PHE A 314 6.83 0.59 -6.69
CA PHE A 314 8.29 0.72 -6.59
C PHE A 314 8.70 1.76 -5.52
N VAL A 315 8.16 2.98 -5.62
CA VAL A 315 8.43 4.05 -4.65
C VAL A 315 8.00 3.64 -3.25
N VAL A 316 6.82 3.05 -3.11
CA VAL A 316 6.25 2.66 -1.81
C VAL A 316 7.01 1.50 -1.16
N SER A 317 7.38 0.46 -1.91
CA SER A 317 7.91 -0.77 -1.33
C SER A 317 9.43 -0.80 -1.28
N PHE A 318 10.11 -0.24 -2.28
CA PHE A 318 11.56 -0.36 -2.42
C PHE A 318 12.30 0.93 -2.08
N VAL A 319 11.63 2.08 -2.10
CA VAL A 319 12.24 3.36 -1.73
C VAL A 319 11.84 3.75 -0.31
N THR A 320 10.54 4.03 -0.06
CA THR A 320 10.12 4.55 1.24
C THR A 320 10.25 3.51 2.34
N SER A 321 9.79 2.28 2.14
CA SER A 321 9.94 1.22 3.16
C SER A 321 11.39 0.85 3.43
N SER A 322 12.27 0.90 2.42
CA SER A 322 13.70 0.69 2.63
C SER A 322 14.31 1.81 3.45
N ILE A 323 13.95 3.07 3.18
CA ILE A 323 14.40 4.19 3.99
C ILE A 323 13.92 4.03 5.43
N SER A 324 12.65 3.70 5.67
CA SER A 324 12.15 3.44 7.03
C SER A 324 12.89 2.32 7.76
N ALA A 325 13.31 1.29 7.01
CA ALA A 325 13.98 0.12 7.58
C ALA A 325 15.47 0.35 7.87
N LEU A 326 16.11 1.27 7.14
CA LEU A 326 17.55 1.54 7.22
C LEU A 326 17.90 2.72 8.13
N THR A 327 16.90 3.50 8.58
CA THR A 327 17.04 4.58 9.57
C THR A 327 16.85 4.07 10.98
#